data_AF-P81286-F1
#
_entry.id   AF-P81286-F1
#
_cell.length_a   1.000
_cell.length_b   1.000
_cell.length_c   1.000
_cell.angle_alpha   90.00
_cell.angle_beta   90.00
_cell.angle_gamma   90.00
#
_symmetry.space_group_name_H-M   'P 1'
#
loop_
_entity.id
_entity.type
_entity.pdbx_description
1 polymer ?
#
loop_
_entity_poly.entity_id
_entity_poly.type
_entity_poly.pdbx_seq_one_letter_code
_entity_poly.pdbx_strand_id
1 'polypeptide(L)'
;APQAPSVENPPEADCMLGIGKGYRGKKATTVAGVPCQEWAAQEPHRHGIFTPETNPRAGLEKNYCRNPDGDVNGPWCYTTNPRKLFDYCDIPQCESSFDCGKPKVEPKKCPARVVGGCVATPHSWPWQVSLRRRSREHFCGGTLISPEWVLTAAHCLDSILGPSFYTVILGAHYEMAREASVQEIPVSRLFLEPSRADIALLKLSSPAVITDEVIPACLPSPNYVVADKTVCYITGWGETQGTFGVGRLKEARLPVIENKVCNRYEYLNGRVKSTELCAGDLAGGTDSCQGDSGGPLVCFEKDKYILQGVTSWGLGCARPNKPGVYVRVSTYVPWIEETMRRY
;
A
#
# COMPACT_ATOMS: atom_id res chain seq x y z
N ALA A 1 -22.92 42.28 -22.31
CA ALA A 1 -23.04 41.29 -21.23
C ALA A 1 -21.81 41.41 -20.34
N PRO A 2 -21.96 41.55 -19.02
CA PRO A 2 -20.80 41.61 -18.12
C PRO A 2 -20.10 40.24 -18.11
N GLN A 3 -18.78 40.27 -18.28
CA GLN A 3 -17.93 39.07 -18.24
C GLN A 3 -18.03 38.45 -16.85
N ALA A 4 -18.41 37.17 -16.80
CA ALA A 4 -18.41 36.39 -15.56
C ALA A 4 -16.96 36.27 -15.04
N PRO A 5 -16.73 36.46 -13.73
CA PRO A 5 -15.41 36.31 -13.15
C PRO A 5 -14.97 34.85 -13.28
N SER A 6 -13.77 34.64 -13.81
CA SER A 6 -13.10 33.35 -13.87
C SER A 6 -13.03 32.74 -12.47
N VAL A 7 -13.58 31.54 -12.33
CA VAL A 7 -13.48 30.72 -11.12
C VAL A 7 -12.01 30.47 -10.84
N GLU A 8 -11.48 31.13 -9.82
CA GLU A 8 -10.16 30.87 -9.27
C GLU A 8 -10.16 29.44 -8.73
N ASN A 9 -9.32 28.58 -9.31
CA ASN A 9 -9.13 27.22 -8.79
C ASN A 9 -8.81 27.31 -7.29
N PRO A 10 -9.35 26.40 -6.46
CA PRO A 10 -9.04 26.41 -5.03
C PRO A 10 -7.52 26.39 -4.87
N PRO A 11 -6.96 27.15 -3.90
CA PRO A 11 -5.51 27.19 -3.72
C PRO A 11 -5.04 25.76 -3.47
N GLU A 12 -4.23 25.21 -4.38
CA GLU A 12 -3.49 23.96 -4.15
C GLU A 12 -2.87 24.05 -2.76
N ALA A 13 -3.18 23.07 -1.90
CA ALA A 13 -2.68 23.04 -0.53
C ALA A 13 -1.16 23.29 -0.54
N ASP A 14 -0.70 24.28 0.22
CA ASP A 14 0.70 24.70 0.23
C ASP A 14 1.56 23.70 1.02
N CYS A 15 1.82 22.55 0.40
CA CYS A 15 2.44 21.38 0.99
C CYS A 15 3.45 20.73 0.04
N MET A 16 4.34 19.90 0.56
CA MET A 16 5.38 19.21 -0.22
C MET A 16 5.21 17.69 -0.24
N LEU A 17 5.65 17.04 -1.31
CA LEU A 17 5.76 15.57 -1.38
C LEU A 17 7.21 15.14 -1.17
N GLY A 18 7.43 14.17 -0.27
CA GLY A 18 8.76 13.63 0.02
C GLY A 18 9.73 14.72 0.49
N ILE A 19 10.93 14.77 -0.07
CA ILE A 19 11.92 15.83 0.27
C ILE A 19 11.60 17.20 -0.36
N GLY A 20 10.47 17.38 -1.03
CA GLY A 20 10.07 18.70 -1.56
C GLY A 20 10.86 19.19 -2.77
N LYS A 21 11.56 18.32 -3.51
CA LYS A 21 12.25 18.69 -4.77
C LYS A 21 11.29 19.26 -5.83
N GLY A 22 10.08 18.72 -5.87
CA GLY A 22 8.99 19.17 -6.74
C GLY A 22 8.13 20.30 -6.16
N TYR A 23 8.42 20.78 -4.94
CA TYR A 23 7.58 21.79 -4.28
C TYR A 23 7.57 23.11 -5.06
N ARG A 24 6.38 23.63 -5.35
CA ARG A 24 6.14 24.88 -6.09
C ARG A 24 5.20 25.84 -5.38
N GLY A 25 4.92 25.62 -4.10
CA GLY A 25 4.09 26.49 -3.29
C GLY A 25 4.73 27.86 -3.00
N LYS A 26 4.05 28.66 -2.17
CA LYS A 26 4.33 30.10 -1.99
C LYS A 26 4.91 30.45 -0.62
N LYS A 27 5.28 29.47 0.22
CA LYS A 27 6.00 29.69 1.48
C LYS A 27 7.27 30.50 1.21
N ALA A 28 7.45 31.60 1.94
CA ALA A 28 8.57 32.54 1.79
C ALA A 28 9.19 32.96 3.14
N THR A 29 9.01 32.13 4.16
CA THR A 29 9.50 32.37 5.53
C THR A 29 10.14 31.10 6.07
N THR A 30 11.30 31.25 6.71
CA THR A 30 12.07 30.16 7.29
C THR A 30 11.44 29.63 8.59
N VAL A 31 11.93 28.49 9.10
CA VAL A 31 11.52 27.92 10.40
C VAL A 31 11.70 28.95 11.54
N ALA A 32 12.74 29.77 11.47
CA ALA A 32 13.01 30.81 12.47
C ALA A 32 12.17 32.10 12.28
N GLY A 33 11.22 32.12 11.33
CA GLY A 33 10.41 33.30 11.03
C GLY A 33 11.11 34.37 10.19
N VAL A 34 12.30 34.08 9.64
CA VAL A 34 13.07 35.04 8.83
C VAL A 34 12.51 35.05 7.41
N PRO A 35 12.24 36.22 6.79
CA PRO A 35 11.83 36.29 5.39
C PRO A 35 12.95 35.79 4.46
N CYS A 36 12.57 35.06 3.43
CA CYS A 36 13.48 34.63 2.38
C CYS A 36 13.93 35.82 1.52
N GLN A 37 15.20 35.82 1.12
CA GLN A 37 15.77 36.65 0.07
C GLN A 37 15.28 36.13 -1.30
N GLU A 38 15.05 37.02 -2.26
CA GLU A 38 14.72 36.61 -3.62
C GLU A 38 15.88 35.86 -4.28
N TRP A 39 15.58 34.79 -5.02
CA TRP A 39 16.60 33.97 -5.69
C TRP A 39 17.40 34.72 -6.76
N ALA A 40 16.84 35.82 -7.30
CA ALA A 40 17.55 36.70 -8.23
C ALA A 40 18.32 37.83 -7.52
N ALA A 41 17.98 38.13 -6.26
CA ALA A 41 18.62 39.20 -5.51
C ALA A 41 20.02 38.78 -5.06
N GLN A 42 20.97 39.71 -5.09
CA GLN A 42 22.36 39.51 -4.67
C GLN A 42 22.69 40.24 -3.36
N GLU A 43 21.66 40.69 -2.64
CA GLU A 43 21.75 41.33 -1.34
C GLU A 43 20.60 40.84 -0.42
N PRO A 44 20.83 40.67 0.89
CA PRO A 44 22.10 40.86 1.61
C PRO A 44 23.17 39.80 1.30
N HIS A 45 22.79 38.64 0.77
CA HIS A 45 23.74 37.57 0.47
C HIS A 45 24.01 37.45 -1.03
N ARG A 46 25.28 37.56 -1.44
CA ARG A 46 25.69 37.22 -2.81
C ARG A 46 25.80 35.71 -2.97
N HIS A 47 25.34 35.20 -4.10
CA HIS A 47 25.43 33.78 -4.44
C HIS A 47 25.58 33.56 -5.94
N GLY A 48 26.57 32.75 -6.34
CA GLY A 48 26.82 32.37 -7.74
C GLY A 48 26.17 31.05 -8.17
N ILE A 49 25.50 30.36 -7.25
CA ILE A 49 24.75 29.13 -7.47
C ILE A 49 23.34 29.30 -6.92
N PHE A 50 22.40 28.48 -7.42
CA PHE A 50 20.98 28.58 -7.10
C PHE A 50 20.40 29.96 -7.45
N THR A 51 20.73 30.45 -8.64
CA THR A 51 20.00 31.57 -9.28
C THR A 51 19.03 31.02 -10.33
N PRO A 52 18.02 31.80 -10.75
CA PRO A 52 17.12 31.40 -11.83
C PRO A 52 17.86 30.98 -13.12
N GLU A 53 19.02 31.58 -13.38
CA GLU A 53 19.86 31.29 -14.54
C GLU A 53 20.64 29.98 -14.38
N THR A 54 21.18 29.69 -13.19
CA THR A 54 21.96 28.46 -12.96
C THR A 54 21.07 27.22 -12.80
N ASN A 55 19.83 27.39 -12.31
CA ASN A 55 18.90 26.30 -12.04
C ASN A 55 17.49 26.58 -12.63
N PRO A 56 17.34 26.73 -13.96
CA PRO A 56 16.12 27.22 -14.60
C PRO A 56 14.90 26.30 -14.40
N ARG A 57 15.11 25.02 -14.07
CA ARG A 57 14.03 24.04 -13.83
C ARG A 57 13.64 23.92 -12.35
N ALA A 58 14.35 24.57 -11.44
CA ALA A 58 14.10 24.46 -10.01
C ALA A 58 12.94 25.36 -9.52
N GLY A 59 12.39 26.22 -10.37
CA GLY A 59 11.28 27.11 -10.02
C GLY A 59 11.69 28.16 -8.99
N LEU A 60 12.90 28.70 -9.12
CA LEU A 60 13.49 29.72 -8.24
C LEU A 60 12.86 31.10 -8.48
N GLU A 61 11.53 31.18 -8.33
CA GLU A 61 10.76 32.39 -8.55
C GLU A 61 10.59 33.18 -7.24
N LYS A 62 10.74 34.51 -7.33
CA LYS A 62 10.66 35.43 -6.18
C LYS A 62 11.56 34.94 -5.05
N ASN A 63 11.04 34.85 -3.83
CA ASN A 63 11.72 34.38 -2.63
C ASN A 63 11.07 33.11 -2.05
N TYR A 64 10.41 32.30 -2.88
CA TYR A 64 9.74 31.11 -2.37
C TYR A 64 10.73 30.02 -1.98
N CYS A 65 10.48 29.30 -0.89
CA CYS A 65 11.32 28.18 -0.46
C CYS A 65 11.38 27.08 -1.52
N ARG A 66 12.58 26.54 -1.80
CA ARG A 66 12.80 25.49 -2.81
C ARG A 66 13.84 24.49 -2.33
N ASN A 67 13.84 23.30 -2.91
CA ASN A 67 14.88 22.29 -2.71
C ASN A 67 15.60 21.99 -4.03
N PRO A 68 16.38 22.94 -4.58
CA PRO A 68 17.00 22.82 -5.91
C PRO A 68 18.10 21.75 -5.98
N ASP A 69 18.73 21.45 -4.86
CA ASP A 69 19.83 20.51 -4.68
C ASP A 69 19.37 19.11 -4.24
N GLY A 70 18.13 18.97 -3.75
CA GLY A 70 17.62 17.70 -3.24
C GLY A 70 18.17 17.37 -1.86
N ASP A 71 18.38 18.38 -1.01
CA ASP A 71 18.72 18.24 0.40
C ASP A 71 17.65 17.36 1.09
N VAL A 72 18.11 16.41 1.91
CA VAL A 72 17.27 15.48 2.66
C VAL A 72 16.40 16.18 3.72
N ASN A 73 16.79 17.38 4.16
CA ASN A 73 16.07 18.20 5.13
C ASN A 73 14.93 19.01 4.50
N GLY A 74 14.84 19.05 3.17
CA GLY A 74 13.72 19.65 2.46
C GLY A 74 13.97 21.08 1.95
N PRO A 75 12.89 21.82 1.62
CA PRO A 75 12.98 23.17 1.05
C PRO A 75 13.63 24.19 1.98
N TRP A 76 14.44 25.06 1.37
CA TRP A 76 15.18 26.13 2.04
C TRP A 76 15.18 27.39 1.17
N CYS A 77 15.71 28.48 1.71
CA CYS A 77 15.95 29.72 0.97
C CYS A 77 17.15 30.48 1.56
N TYR A 78 17.77 31.35 0.75
CA TYR A 78 18.63 32.41 1.31
C TYR A 78 17.78 33.32 2.20
N THR A 79 18.33 33.83 3.30
CA THR A 79 17.54 34.62 4.25
C THR A 79 17.82 36.11 4.14
N THR A 80 16.87 36.95 4.57
CA THR A 80 17.11 38.40 4.68
C THR A 80 17.94 38.79 5.91
N ASN A 81 18.32 37.84 6.77
CA ASN A 81 19.20 38.10 7.91
C ASN A 81 20.68 38.10 7.46
N PRO A 82 21.42 39.23 7.56
CA PRO A 82 22.81 39.32 7.11
C PRO A 82 23.78 38.36 7.82
N ARG A 83 23.39 37.80 8.98
CA ARG A 83 24.22 36.87 9.76
C ARG A 83 23.94 35.39 9.45
N LYS A 84 22.91 35.07 8.66
CA LYS A 84 22.52 33.69 8.35
C LYS A 84 22.25 33.56 6.85
N LEU A 85 23.19 32.94 6.13
CA LEU A 85 23.15 32.82 4.67
C LEU A 85 21.85 32.18 4.17
N PHE A 86 21.52 31.00 4.71
CA PHE A 86 20.32 30.25 4.36
C PHE A 86 19.69 29.61 5.58
N ASP A 87 18.43 29.21 5.44
CA ASP A 87 17.70 28.47 6.47
C ASP A 87 16.59 27.63 5.84
N TYR A 88 16.18 26.59 6.54
CA TYR A 88 15.11 25.71 6.09
C TYR A 88 13.74 26.35 6.29
N CYS A 89 12.76 25.89 5.52
CA CYS A 89 11.37 26.32 5.64
C CYS A 89 10.50 25.19 6.18
N ASP A 90 9.57 25.55 7.07
CA ASP A 90 8.57 24.61 7.57
C ASP A 90 7.43 24.51 6.54
N ILE A 91 7.49 23.44 5.73
CA ILE A 91 6.51 23.12 4.70
C ILE A 91 5.89 21.77 5.07
N PRO A 92 4.57 21.71 5.30
CA PRO A 92 3.94 20.46 5.68
C PRO A 92 4.07 19.45 4.54
N GLN A 93 4.21 18.16 4.87
CA GLN A 93 3.96 17.13 3.88
C GLN A 93 2.52 17.28 3.40
N CYS A 94 2.30 17.16 2.10
CA CYS A 94 0.94 17.04 1.62
C CYS A 94 0.31 15.87 2.35
N GLU A 95 -0.83 16.12 2.98
CA GLU A 95 -1.73 15.05 3.32
C GLU A 95 -2.14 14.44 1.97
N SER A 96 -1.37 13.46 1.50
CA SER A 96 -1.92 12.38 0.71
C SER A 96 -2.98 11.81 1.64
N SER A 97 -4.24 12.22 1.44
CA SER A 97 -5.30 11.90 2.38
C SER A 97 -5.26 10.41 2.72
N PHE A 98 -4.84 9.57 1.76
CA PHE A 98 -4.61 8.14 1.93
C PHE A 98 -3.45 7.62 1.03
N ASP A 99 -2.21 7.77 1.49
CA ASP A 99 -1.04 7.06 0.92
C ASP A 99 -1.24 5.54 1.00
N CYS A 100 -0.81 4.79 -0.02
CA CYS A 100 -0.92 3.33 0.02
C CYS A 100 -0.18 2.74 1.23
N GLY A 101 -0.67 1.62 1.76
CA GLY A 101 0.01 0.87 2.81
C GLY A 101 0.06 1.58 4.17
N LYS A 102 -0.60 2.73 4.34
CA LYS A 102 -0.59 3.52 5.59
C LYS A 102 -1.99 3.53 6.22
N PRO A 103 -2.31 2.55 7.09
CA PRO A 103 -3.60 2.52 7.76
C PRO A 103 -3.73 3.71 8.71
N LYS A 104 -4.94 4.28 8.83
CA LYS A 104 -5.21 5.35 9.82
C LYS A 104 -5.41 4.80 11.23
N VAL A 105 -5.76 3.52 11.34
CA VAL A 105 -5.85 2.78 12.60
C VAL A 105 -4.65 1.86 12.74
N GLU A 106 -3.89 1.99 13.82
CA GLU A 106 -2.70 1.17 14.04
C GLU A 106 -3.09 -0.32 14.22
N PRO A 107 -2.47 -1.25 13.46
CA PRO A 107 -2.69 -2.68 13.65
C PRO A 107 -2.24 -3.15 15.02
N LYS A 108 -2.95 -4.16 15.56
CA LYS A 108 -2.62 -4.76 16.86
C LYS A 108 -1.24 -5.41 16.88
N LYS A 109 -0.72 -5.80 15.71
CA LYS A 109 0.56 -6.50 15.53
C LYS A 109 0.61 -7.76 16.38
N CYS A 110 -0.33 -8.67 16.12
CA CYS A 110 -0.50 -9.92 16.85
C CYS A 110 0.85 -10.62 17.13
N PRO A 111 1.13 -11.02 18.37
CA PRO A 111 2.36 -11.72 18.72
C PRO A 111 2.53 -13.02 17.92
N ALA A 112 3.78 -13.49 17.79
CA ALA A 112 4.06 -14.79 17.20
C ALA A 112 3.47 -15.93 18.05
N ARG A 113 3.25 -17.10 17.43
CA ARG A 113 2.79 -18.36 18.06
C ARG A 113 1.39 -18.31 18.68
N VAL A 114 0.59 -17.29 18.37
CA VAL A 114 -0.84 -17.30 18.69
C VAL A 114 -1.53 -18.22 17.69
N VAL A 115 -2.02 -19.37 18.18
CA VAL A 115 -2.76 -20.34 17.36
C VAL A 115 -4.06 -19.68 16.91
N GLY A 116 -4.27 -19.60 15.60
CA GLY A 116 -5.43 -18.93 15.00
C GLY A 116 -5.33 -17.40 14.91
N GLY A 117 -4.17 -16.82 15.24
CA GLY A 117 -3.94 -15.38 15.19
C GLY A 117 -4.76 -14.59 16.22
N CYS A 118 -4.87 -13.28 15.99
CA CYS A 118 -5.64 -12.36 16.83
C CYS A 118 -6.78 -11.78 16.02
N VAL A 119 -7.89 -11.43 16.68
CA VAL A 119 -8.85 -10.49 16.08
C VAL A 119 -8.12 -9.18 15.82
N ALA A 120 -8.16 -8.70 14.58
CA ALA A 120 -7.54 -7.46 14.16
C ALA A 120 -8.27 -6.27 14.81
N THR A 121 -7.56 -5.15 14.97
CA THR A 121 -8.24 -3.89 15.28
C THR A 121 -9.13 -3.53 14.08
N PRO A 122 -10.42 -3.14 14.29
CA PRO A 122 -11.27 -2.74 13.19
C PRO A 122 -10.58 -1.70 12.28
N HIS A 123 -10.68 -1.92 10.97
CA HIS A 123 -10.14 -1.05 9.92
C HIS A 123 -8.62 -0.81 9.93
N SER A 124 -7.84 -1.59 10.71
CA SER A 124 -6.37 -1.48 10.69
C SER A 124 -5.72 -2.10 9.44
N TRP A 125 -6.49 -2.83 8.64
CA TRP A 125 -6.06 -3.43 7.37
C TRP A 125 -7.00 -2.96 6.24
N PRO A 126 -7.01 -1.65 5.92
CA PRO A 126 -8.04 -1.01 5.11
C PRO A 126 -8.01 -1.40 3.61
N TRP A 127 -7.00 -2.16 3.18
CA TRP A 127 -6.93 -2.77 1.85
C TRP A 127 -7.58 -4.16 1.78
N GLN A 128 -7.97 -4.73 2.93
CA GLN A 128 -8.59 -6.05 2.99
C GLN A 128 -9.89 -6.05 2.19
N VAL A 129 -10.00 -7.00 1.26
CA VAL A 129 -11.21 -7.25 0.48
C VAL A 129 -11.89 -8.51 0.97
N SER A 130 -13.22 -8.47 1.08
CA SER A 130 -14.05 -9.67 1.10
C SER A 130 -14.65 -9.86 -0.30
N LEU A 131 -14.22 -10.90 -1.01
CA LEU A 131 -14.80 -11.27 -2.29
C LEU A 131 -16.04 -12.13 -2.05
N ARG A 132 -17.15 -11.74 -2.68
CA ARG A 132 -18.45 -12.39 -2.55
C ARG A 132 -19.00 -12.87 -3.88
N ARG A 133 -19.71 -13.99 -3.83
CA ARG A 133 -20.50 -14.51 -4.96
C ARG A 133 -21.87 -13.85 -5.00
N ARG A 134 -22.68 -14.18 -6.02
CA ARG A 134 -24.08 -13.76 -6.12
C ARG A 134 -24.94 -14.11 -4.89
N SER A 135 -24.60 -15.16 -4.13
CA SER A 135 -25.24 -15.52 -2.86
C SER A 135 -24.98 -14.52 -1.72
N ARG A 136 -24.10 -13.53 -1.93
CA ARG A 136 -23.61 -12.56 -0.93
C ARG A 136 -22.81 -13.17 0.21
N GLU A 137 -22.37 -14.41 0.05
CA GLU A 137 -21.49 -15.10 0.99
C GLU A 137 -20.02 -14.74 0.72
N HIS A 138 -19.26 -14.50 1.80
CA HIS A 138 -17.81 -14.38 1.74
C HIS A 138 -17.19 -15.74 1.38
N PHE A 139 -16.25 -15.76 0.43
CA PHE A 139 -15.60 -17.03 0.05
C PHE A 139 -14.10 -16.90 -0.24
N CYS A 140 -13.63 -15.69 -0.53
CA CYS A 140 -12.22 -15.40 -0.78
C CYS A 140 -11.87 -14.00 -0.27
N GLY A 141 -10.59 -13.80 -0.04
CA GLY A 141 -9.99 -12.51 0.21
C GLY A 141 -9.54 -11.83 -1.09
N GLY A 142 -9.00 -10.64 -0.91
CA GLY A 142 -8.32 -9.87 -1.93
C GLY A 142 -7.63 -8.67 -1.30
N THR A 143 -6.91 -7.92 -2.12
CA THR A 143 -6.24 -6.69 -1.69
C THR A 143 -6.59 -5.56 -2.65
N LEU A 144 -7.11 -4.45 -2.12
CA LEU A 144 -7.22 -3.21 -2.87
C LEU A 144 -5.82 -2.68 -3.16
N ILE A 145 -5.46 -2.54 -4.44
CA ILE A 145 -4.14 -2.03 -4.87
C ILE A 145 -4.23 -0.64 -5.51
N SER A 146 -5.42 -0.24 -5.94
CA SER A 146 -5.78 1.13 -6.30
C SER A 146 -7.31 1.29 -6.25
N PRO A 147 -7.88 2.50 -6.37
CA PRO A 147 -9.33 2.72 -6.22
C PRO A 147 -10.20 1.84 -7.14
N GLU A 148 -9.72 1.44 -8.31
CA GLU A 148 -10.49 0.62 -9.26
C GLU A 148 -10.01 -0.83 -9.37
N TRP A 149 -8.99 -1.24 -8.60
CA TRP A 149 -8.29 -2.48 -8.83
C TRP A 149 -8.06 -3.28 -7.55
N VAL A 150 -8.48 -4.55 -7.60
CA VAL A 150 -8.26 -5.54 -6.55
C VAL A 150 -7.39 -6.68 -7.09
N LEU A 151 -6.42 -7.10 -6.30
CA LEU A 151 -5.60 -8.28 -6.55
C LEU A 151 -6.11 -9.45 -5.69
N THR A 152 -6.23 -10.64 -6.27
CA THR A 152 -6.64 -11.87 -5.58
C THR A 152 -5.98 -13.09 -6.22
N ALA A 153 -6.27 -14.30 -5.73
CA ALA A 153 -5.82 -15.54 -6.34
C ALA A 153 -6.68 -15.92 -7.55
N ALA A 154 -6.08 -16.54 -8.56
CA ALA A 154 -6.80 -16.97 -9.76
C ALA A 154 -7.83 -18.06 -9.44
N HIS A 155 -7.54 -18.95 -8.49
CA HIS A 155 -8.45 -20.02 -8.08
C HIS A 155 -9.73 -19.52 -7.38
N CYS A 156 -9.78 -18.24 -6.97
CA CYS A 156 -11.02 -17.63 -6.47
C CYS A 156 -12.02 -17.32 -7.60
N LEU A 157 -11.57 -17.34 -8.85
CA LEU A 157 -12.36 -16.94 -10.00
C LEU A 157 -12.68 -18.14 -10.89
N ASP A 158 -13.89 -18.13 -11.42
CA ASP A 158 -14.38 -19.05 -12.44
C ASP A 158 -14.69 -18.21 -13.68
N SER A 159 -13.88 -18.37 -14.71
CA SER A 159 -14.02 -17.63 -15.97
C SER A 159 -15.36 -17.86 -16.66
N ILE A 160 -16.07 -18.95 -16.35
CA ILE A 160 -17.38 -19.28 -16.94
C ILE A 160 -18.47 -18.36 -16.36
N LEU A 161 -18.36 -17.96 -15.09
CA LEU A 161 -19.40 -17.21 -14.39
C LEU A 161 -19.41 -15.71 -14.73
N GLY A 162 -18.33 -15.20 -15.32
CA GLY A 162 -18.19 -13.80 -15.73
C GLY A 162 -18.00 -12.81 -14.57
N PRO A 163 -17.67 -11.54 -14.85
CA PRO A 163 -17.34 -10.54 -13.82
C PRO A 163 -18.52 -10.18 -12.93
N SER A 164 -19.74 -10.13 -13.47
CA SER A 164 -20.96 -9.76 -12.73
C SER A 164 -21.37 -10.77 -11.66
N PHE A 165 -20.73 -11.94 -11.62
CA PHE A 165 -20.93 -12.92 -10.56
C PHE A 165 -20.24 -12.53 -9.24
N TYR A 166 -19.28 -11.60 -9.31
CA TYR A 166 -18.43 -11.21 -8.20
C TYR A 166 -18.73 -9.81 -7.71
N THR A 167 -18.76 -9.67 -6.39
CA THR A 167 -18.87 -8.39 -5.69
C THR A 167 -17.71 -8.25 -4.73
N VAL A 168 -17.09 -7.07 -4.74
CA VAL A 168 -16.01 -6.67 -3.83
C VAL A 168 -16.62 -5.89 -2.67
N ILE A 169 -16.31 -6.32 -1.45
CA ILE A 169 -16.65 -5.63 -0.21
C ILE A 169 -15.39 -5.01 0.38
N LEU A 170 -15.43 -3.71 0.67
CA LEU A 170 -14.33 -2.91 1.23
C LEU A 170 -14.75 -2.30 2.57
N GLY A 171 -13.78 -2.10 3.47
CA GLY A 171 -13.99 -1.45 4.77
C GLY A 171 -14.64 -2.34 5.84
N ALA A 172 -14.87 -3.62 5.54
CA ALA A 172 -15.50 -4.55 6.50
C ALA A 172 -14.51 -5.04 7.57
N HIS A 173 -14.97 -5.09 8.82
CA HIS A 173 -14.36 -5.83 9.92
C HIS A 173 -15.13 -7.13 10.19
N TYR A 174 -16.47 -7.10 10.14
CA TYR A 174 -17.30 -8.30 10.26
C TYR A 174 -17.43 -9.02 8.91
N GLU A 175 -17.34 -10.35 8.91
CA GLU A 175 -17.46 -11.18 7.71
C GLU A 175 -18.80 -10.96 7.01
N MET A 176 -19.86 -10.76 7.80
CA MET A 176 -21.20 -10.45 7.30
C MET A 176 -21.33 -9.03 6.73
N ALA A 177 -20.33 -8.17 6.90
CA ALA A 177 -20.28 -6.78 6.45
C ALA A 177 -21.54 -5.99 6.85
N ARG A 178 -21.71 -5.82 8.17
CA ARG A 178 -22.89 -5.18 8.78
C ARG A 178 -22.69 -3.69 9.02
N GLU A 179 -21.46 -3.20 8.85
CA GLU A 179 -21.07 -1.82 9.06
C GLU A 179 -21.66 -0.91 7.97
N ALA A 180 -22.18 0.26 8.36
CA ALA A 180 -22.78 1.20 7.42
C ALA A 180 -21.75 1.87 6.48
N SER A 181 -20.48 1.86 6.86
CA SER A 181 -19.36 2.42 6.11
C SER A 181 -18.84 1.50 5.00
N VAL A 182 -19.28 0.23 4.98
CA VAL A 182 -18.86 -0.75 3.98
C VAL A 182 -19.24 -0.29 2.57
N GLN A 183 -18.30 -0.46 1.64
CA GLN A 183 -18.55 -0.24 0.22
C GLN A 183 -18.72 -1.58 -0.48
N GLU A 184 -19.83 -1.71 -1.22
CA GLU A 184 -20.16 -2.88 -2.04
C GLU A 184 -20.06 -2.49 -3.52
N ILE A 185 -19.07 -3.04 -4.24
CA ILE A 185 -18.76 -2.66 -5.61
C ILE A 185 -18.72 -3.90 -6.50
N PRO A 186 -19.59 -4.01 -7.52
CA PRO A 186 -19.53 -5.08 -8.51
C PRO A 186 -18.22 -5.09 -9.29
N VAL A 187 -17.80 -6.27 -9.74
CA VAL A 187 -16.65 -6.41 -10.64
C VAL A 187 -17.10 -6.21 -12.09
N SER A 188 -16.35 -5.41 -12.86
CA SER A 188 -16.62 -5.14 -14.28
C SER A 188 -15.79 -6.00 -15.21
N ARG A 189 -14.55 -6.34 -14.83
CA ARG A 189 -13.65 -7.21 -15.61
C ARG A 189 -12.77 -8.08 -14.73
N LEU A 190 -12.44 -9.26 -15.25
CA LEU A 190 -11.51 -10.21 -14.67
C LEU A 190 -10.28 -10.33 -15.57
N PHE A 191 -9.09 -10.33 -14.98
CA PHE A 191 -7.82 -10.53 -15.68
C PHE A 191 -7.05 -11.63 -14.95
N LEU A 192 -7.11 -12.84 -15.48
CA LEU A 192 -6.25 -13.94 -15.05
C LEU A 192 -4.84 -13.73 -15.60
N GLU A 193 -3.83 -14.00 -14.79
CA GLU A 193 -2.45 -13.89 -15.25
C GLU A 193 -2.15 -14.94 -16.34
N PRO A 194 -1.57 -14.53 -17.49
CA PRO A 194 -1.48 -15.37 -18.69
C PRO A 194 -0.56 -16.60 -18.56
N SER A 195 0.45 -16.57 -17.69
CA SER A 195 1.34 -17.72 -17.43
C SER A 195 0.69 -18.83 -16.61
N ARG A 196 -0.61 -18.69 -16.25
CA ARG A 196 -1.37 -19.56 -15.35
C ARG A 196 -0.83 -19.55 -13.92
N ALA A 197 -0.21 -18.45 -13.51
CA ALA A 197 0.07 -18.22 -12.11
C ALA A 197 -1.24 -18.06 -11.32
N ASP A 198 -1.21 -18.39 -10.03
CA ASP A 198 -2.40 -18.31 -9.18
C ASP A 198 -2.70 -16.89 -8.70
N ILE A 199 -2.79 -15.95 -9.64
CA ILE A 199 -3.03 -14.53 -9.37
C ILE A 199 -3.96 -13.93 -10.43
N ALA A 200 -4.81 -13.02 -10.00
CA ALA A 200 -5.77 -12.34 -10.85
C ALA A 200 -6.02 -10.90 -10.40
N LEU A 201 -6.35 -10.06 -11.38
CA LEU A 201 -6.83 -8.70 -11.17
C LEU A 201 -8.33 -8.61 -11.42
N LEU A 202 -9.01 -7.87 -10.56
CA LEU A 202 -10.40 -7.49 -10.69
C LEU A 202 -10.46 -6.00 -10.94
N LYS A 203 -11.10 -5.58 -12.04
CA LYS A 203 -11.47 -4.18 -12.25
C LYS A 203 -12.85 -3.94 -11.69
N LEU A 204 -12.99 -2.96 -10.81
CA LEU A 204 -14.27 -2.58 -10.20
C LEU A 204 -15.18 -1.89 -11.25
N SER A 205 -16.50 -1.89 -11.02
CA SER A 205 -17.45 -1.17 -11.88
C SER A 205 -17.43 0.35 -11.68
N SER A 206 -16.97 0.79 -10.51
CA SER A 206 -16.74 2.18 -10.15
C SER A 206 -15.55 2.26 -9.19
N PRO A 207 -14.81 3.37 -9.16
CA PRO A 207 -13.76 3.57 -8.17
C PRO A 207 -14.31 3.47 -6.74
N ALA A 208 -13.56 2.80 -5.86
CA ALA A 208 -13.78 2.84 -4.43
C ALA A 208 -13.52 4.26 -3.90
N VAL A 209 -14.37 4.70 -2.96
CA VAL A 209 -14.17 5.95 -2.24
C VAL A 209 -13.09 5.71 -1.19
N ILE A 210 -11.97 6.40 -1.30
CA ILE A 210 -10.85 6.20 -0.39
C ILE A 210 -11.13 6.96 0.91
N THR A 211 -11.09 6.24 2.03
CA THR A 211 -11.41 6.74 3.39
C THR A 211 -10.38 6.23 4.40
N ASP A 212 -10.53 6.58 5.67
CA ASP A 212 -9.76 6.01 6.77
C ASP A 212 -9.94 4.50 6.96
N GLU A 213 -11.06 3.96 6.48
CA GLU A 213 -11.38 2.53 6.51
C GLU A 213 -11.09 1.78 5.20
N VAL A 214 -10.87 2.51 4.09
CA VAL A 214 -10.62 1.95 2.76
C VAL A 214 -9.42 2.64 2.12
N ILE A 215 -8.27 1.97 2.13
CA ILE A 215 -6.98 2.48 1.64
C ILE A 215 -6.26 1.35 0.92
N PRO A 216 -5.70 1.56 -0.29
CA PRO A 216 -4.96 0.52 -1.00
C PRO A 216 -3.67 0.10 -0.29
N ALA A 217 -3.23 -1.15 -0.48
CA ALA A 217 -1.88 -1.59 -0.12
C ALA A 217 -0.87 -1.11 -1.16
N CYS A 218 0.38 -0.89 -0.77
CA CYS A 218 1.42 -0.62 -1.75
C CYS A 218 1.86 -1.89 -2.47
N LEU A 219 2.17 -1.78 -3.76
CA LEU A 219 2.89 -2.81 -4.50
C LEU A 219 4.40 -2.70 -4.26
N PRO A 220 5.14 -3.82 -4.25
CA PRO A 220 6.58 -3.83 -4.15
C PRO A 220 7.23 -3.39 -5.46
N SER A 221 8.54 -3.11 -5.44
CA SER A 221 9.28 -2.94 -6.70
C SER A 221 9.34 -4.27 -7.48
N PRO A 222 9.39 -4.22 -8.82
CA PRO A 222 9.47 -5.42 -9.65
C PRO A 222 10.64 -6.34 -9.23
N ASN A 223 10.35 -7.64 -9.14
CA ASN A 223 11.28 -8.71 -8.76
C ASN A 223 11.94 -8.57 -7.37
N TYR A 224 11.43 -7.69 -6.50
CA TYR A 224 11.89 -7.59 -5.12
C TYR A 224 11.77 -8.93 -4.38
N VAL A 225 12.83 -9.34 -3.69
CA VAL A 225 12.84 -10.53 -2.85
C VAL A 225 12.90 -10.11 -1.40
N VAL A 226 11.82 -10.36 -0.66
CA VAL A 226 11.75 -10.09 0.77
C VAL A 226 12.83 -10.90 1.50
N ALA A 227 13.57 -10.24 2.40
CA ALA A 227 14.64 -10.86 3.18
C ALA A 227 14.11 -11.98 4.10
N ASP A 228 14.93 -13.01 4.33
CA ASP A 228 14.59 -14.08 5.29
C ASP A 228 14.25 -13.51 6.67
N LYS A 229 13.29 -14.13 7.35
CA LYS A 229 12.78 -13.72 8.68
C LYS A 229 12.09 -12.36 8.74
N THR A 230 11.92 -11.66 7.62
CA THR A 230 11.07 -10.46 7.57
C THR A 230 9.70 -10.78 8.13
N VAL A 231 9.24 -9.94 9.06
CA VAL A 231 7.94 -10.14 9.70
C VAL A 231 6.85 -9.56 8.81
N CYS A 232 5.92 -10.41 8.44
CA CYS A 232 4.75 -10.06 7.66
C CYS A 232 3.47 -10.47 8.40
N TYR A 233 2.34 -9.99 7.90
CA TYR A 233 1.02 -10.29 8.43
C TYR A 233 0.13 -10.82 7.32
N ILE A 234 -0.55 -11.92 7.62
CA ILE A 234 -1.70 -12.39 6.84
C ILE A 234 -2.96 -11.93 7.55
N THR A 235 -3.96 -11.53 6.78
CA THR A 235 -5.29 -11.16 7.29
C THR A 235 -6.39 -11.87 6.51
N GLY A 236 -7.51 -12.10 7.18
CA GLY A 236 -8.69 -12.73 6.59
C GLY A 236 -9.72 -13.12 7.62
N TRP A 237 -10.87 -13.61 7.15
CA TRP A 237 -11.93 -14.11 8.00
C TRP A 237 -11.79 -15.61 8.27
N GLY A 238 -11.21 -16.38 7.36
CA GLY A 238 -10.85 -17.79 7.47
C GLY A 238 -12.00 -18.72 7.90
N GLU A 239 -11.70 -20.01 8.07
CA GLU A 239 -12.63 -20.95 8.71
C GLU A 239 -12.64 -20.69 10.23
N THR A 240 -13.39 -19.70 10.68
CA THR A 240 -13.45 -19.33 12.10
C THR A 240 -14.52 -20.06 12.89
N GLN A 241 -15.31 -20.93 12.27
CA GLN A 241 -16.33 -21.70 12.95
C GLN A 241 -15.73 -22.50 14.12
N GLY A 242 -16.28 -22.29 15.32
CA GLY A 242 -15.82 -22.94 16.56
C GLY A 242 -14.64 -22.27 17.27
N THR A 243 -14.11 -21.13 16.78
CA THR A 243 -12.99 -20.41 17.44
C THR A 243 -13.45 -19.08 18.06
N PHE A 244 -12.74 -18.57 19.06
CA PHE A 244 -12.98 -17.20 19.54
C PHE A 244 -12.74 -16.20 18.39
N GLY A 245 -13.65 -15.24 18.21
CA GLY A 245 -13.56 -14.28 17.12
C GLY A 245 -14.31 -14.65 15.83
N VAL A 246 -15.26 -15.60 15.88
CA VAL A 246 -16.10 -15.97 14.72
C VAL A 246 -16.64 -14.74 13.99
N GLY A 247 -16.47 -14.73 12.67
CA GLY A 247 -17.03 -13.69 11.80
C GLY A 247 -16.40 -12.31 11.96
N ARG A 248 -15.21 -12.20 12.56
CA ARG A 248 -14.42 -10.95 12.66
C ARG A 248 -13.08 -11.12 11.96
N LEU A 249 -12.60 -10.05 11.33
CA LEU A 249 -11.31 -10.04 10.65
C LEU A 249 -10.19 -10.39 11.64
N LYS A 250 -9.33 -11.33 11.25
CA LYS A 250 -8.17 -11.75 12.02
C LYS A 250 -6.88 -11.34 11.32
N GLU A 251 -5.82 -11.27 12.12
CA GLU A 251 -4.45 -11.07 11.67
C GLU A 251 -3.54 -12.13 12.32
N ALA A 252 -2.55 -12.59 11.57
CA ALA A 252 -1.53 -13.49 12.09
C ALA A 252 -0.15 -13.05 11.62
N ARG A 253 0.81 -13.07 12.56
CA ARG A 253 2.20 -12.73 12.30
C ARG A 253 2.94 -13.94 11.74
N LEU A 254 3.55 -13.79 10.56
CA LEU A 254 4.32 -14.82 9.89
C LEU A 254 5.70 -14.29 9.50
N PRO A 255 6.80 -14.96 9.89
CA PRO A 255 8.11 -14.66 9.32
C PRO A 255 8.21 -15.25 7.90
N VAL A 256 8.80 -14.48 6.99
CA VAL A 256 9.21 -14.97 5.67
C VAL A 256 10.27 -16.04 5.84
N ILE A 257 10.18 -17.06 5.00
CA ILE A 257 11.17 -18.13 4.88
C ILE A 257 11.74 -18.06 3.47
N GLU A 258 13.05 -17.86 3.36
CA GLU A 258 13.73 -17.86 2.06
C GLU A 258 13.44 -19.16 1.29
N ASN A 259 13.17 -19.07 -0.02
CA ASN A 259 12.85 -20.24 -0.84
C ASN A 259 13.91 -21.35 -0.76
N LYS A 260 15.19 -21.00 -0.61
CA LYS A 260 16.28 -21.98 -0.42
C LYS A 260 16.07 -22.83 0.84
N VAL A 261 15.62 -22.20 1.93
CA VAL A 261 15.26 -22.91 3.17
C VAL A 261 13.95 -23.66 2.96
N CYS A 262 12.94 -23.01 2.41
CA CYS A 262 11.61 -23.60 2.21
C CYS A 262 11.62 -24.85 1.30
N ASN A 263 12.56 -24.92 0.36
CA ASN A 263 12.73 -26.05 -0.55
C ASN A 263 13.60 -27.20 -0.02
N ARG A 264 14.12 -27.14 1.21
CA ARG A 264 14.81 -28.31 1.79
C ARG A 264 13.85 -29.50 1.94
N TYR A 265 14.42 -30.70 2.02
CA TYR A 265 13.67 -31.96 1.99
C TYR A 265 12.71 -32.10 3.17
N GLU A 266 13.06 -31.51 4.32
CA GLU A 266 12.26 -31.51 5.54
C GLU A 266 10.95 -30.72 5.40
N TYR A 267 10.90 -29.77 4.45
CA TYR A 267 9.79 -28.83 4.27
C TYR A 267 9.00 -29.13 2.99
N LEU A 268 9.24 -28.39 1.90
CA LEU A 268 8.49 -28.53 0.65
C LEU A 268 9.25 -29.25 -0.46
N ASN A 269 10.49 -29.68 -0.21
CA ASN A 269 11.27 -30.59 -1.07
C ASN A 269 11.28 -30.16 -2.56
N GLY A 270 11.76 -28.95 -2.83
CA GLY A 270 11.93 -28.41 -4.18
C GLY A 270 10.66 -27.99 -4.91
N ARG A 271 9.49 -27.99 -4.26
CA ARG A 271 8.20 -27.66 -4.91
C ARG A 271 7.95 -26.17 -5.13
N VAL A 272 8.64 -25.29 -4.39
CA VAL A 272 8.39 -23.84 -4.42
C VAL A 272 9.21 -23.18 -5.53
N LYS A 273 8.53 -22.55 -6.47
CA LYS A 273 9.11 -21.81 -7.61
C LYS A 273 9.64 -20.44 -7.16
N SER A 274 10.46 -19.81 -8.01
CA SER A 274 10.93 -18.43 -7.76
C SER A 274 9.80 -17.39 -7.75
N THR A 275 8.70 -17.68 -8.46
CA THR A 275 7.48 -16.86 -8.53
C THR A 275 6.57 -17.00 -7.29
N GLU A 276 7.02 -17.78 -6.31
CA GLU A 276 6.32 -18.02 -5.05
C GLU A 276 7.22 -17.59 -3.88
N LEU A 277 6.62 -17.31 -2.72
CA LEU A 277 7.32 -17.11 -1.46
C LEU A 277 6.70 -17.95 -0.34
N CYS A 278 7.49 -18.24 0.68
CA CYS A 278 7.03 -18.92 1.87
C CYS A 278 6.97 -17.97 3.06
N ALA A 279 5.95 -18.15 3.91
CA ALA A 279 5.87 -17.51 5.22
C ALA A 279 5.22 -18.46 6.23
N GLY A 280 5.72 -18.47 7.46
CA GLY A 280 5.23 -19.37 8.50
C GLY A 280 6.24 -19.64 9.62
N ASP A 281 5.77 -20.15 10.75
CA ASP A 281 6.67 -20.68 11.78
C ASP A 281 6.99 -22.15 11.45
N LEU A 282 8.27 -22.46 11.24
CA LEU A 282 8.73 -23.82 10.96
C LEU A 282 8.51 -24.77 12.15
N ALA A 283 8.43 -24.25 13.38
CA ALA A 283 8.07 -25.04 14.56
C ALA A 283 6.57 -25.43 14.57
N GLY A 284 5.76 -24.85 13.69
CA GLY A 284 4.31 -24.98 13.66
C GLY A 284 3.60 -23.92 14.52
N GLY A 285 2.27 -24.06 14.64
CA GLY A 285 1.43 -23.20 15.46
C GLY A 285 0.74 -22.05 14.72
N THR A 286 1.43 -21.38 13.78
CA THR A 286 0.87 -20.27 12.99
C THR A 286 1.18 -20.47 11.50
N ASP A 287 0.16 -20.47 10.64
CA ASP A 287 0.27 -20.78 9.20
C ASP A 287 -0.87 -20.15 8.38
N SER A 288 -0.77 -20.21 7.05
CA SER A 288 -1.59 -19.49 6.06
C SER A 288 -3.09 -19.76 6.12
N CYS A 289 -3.53 -20.92 6.64
CA CYS A 289 -4.96 -21.21 6.78
C CYS A 289 -5.70 -20.32 7.80
N GLN A 290 -4.99 -19.39 8.44
CA GLN A 290 -5.58 -18.39 9.32
C GLN A 290 -6.13 -17.18 8.56
N GLY A 291 -5.82 -17.04 7.26
CA GLY A 291 -6.41 -16.03 6.38
C GLY A 291 -7.30 -16.64 5.31
N ASP A 292 -7.66 -15.81 4.32
CA ASP A 292 -8.49 -16.22 3.19
C ASP A 292 -7.65 -16.56 1.97
N SER A 293 -8.11 -17.53 1.18
CA SER A 293 -7.66 -17.71 -0.21
C SER A 293 -7.72 -16.38 -0.97
N GLY A 294 -6.64 -16.03 -1.68
CA GLY A 294 -6.53 -14.74 -2.37
C GLY A 294 -6.30 -13.52 -1.48
N GLY A 295 -6.27 -13.70 -0.15
CA GLY A 295 -6.01 -12.63 0.81
C GLY A 295 -4.57 -12.10 0.80
N PRO A 296 -4.33 -10.97 1.47
CA PRO A 296 -3.02 -10.32 1.50
C PRO A 296 -2.02 -11.02 2.43
N LEU A 297 -0.75 -11.04 2.00
CA LEU A 297 0.42 -11.12 2.88
C LEU A 297 1.19 -9.81 2.75
N VAL A 298 1.10 -8.97 3.79
CA VAL A 298 1.74 -7.65 3.84
C VAL A 298 2.93 -7.62 4.77
N CYS A 299 4.00 -6.95 4.37
CA CYS A 299 5.20 -6.77 5.18
C CYS A 299 5.41 -5.28 5.43
N PHE A 300 5.77 -4.93 6.66
CA PHE A 300 6.04 -3.54 7.01
C PHE A 300 7.45 -3.16 6.56
N GLU A 301 7.57 -2.12 5.75
CA GLU A 301 8.85 -1.57 5.28
C GLU A 301 8.87 -0.07 5.50
N LYS A 302 9.82 0.40 6.33
CA LYS A 302 10.00 1.80 6.74
C LYS A 302 8.77 2.37 7.45
N ASP A 303 7.82 2.90 6.70
CA ASP A 303 6.65 3.66 7.17
C ASP A 303 5.32 3.14 6.61
N LYS A 304 5.33 2.02 5.86
CA LYS A 304 4.13 1.50 5.20
C LYS A 304 4.15 -0.02 5.03
N TYR A 305 2.98 -0.59 4.82
CA TYR A 305 2.78 -1.99 4.50
C TYR A 305 2.75 -2.21 2.99
N ILE A 306 3.53 -3.18 2.54
CA ILE A 306 3.66 -3.55 1.13
C ILE A 306 3.10 -4.96 0.94
N LEU A 307 2.27 -5.15 -0.08
CA LEU A 307 1.71 -6.44 -0.46
C LEU A 307 2.78 -7.31 -1.13
N GLN A 308 3.37 -8.22 -0.36
CA GLN A 308 4.45 -9.07 -0.85
C GLN A 308 3.94 -10.41 -1.38
N GLY A 309 2.79 -10.88 -0.86
CA GLY A 309 2.20 -12.15 -1.24
C GLY A 309 0.69 -12.12 -1.39
N VAL A 310 0.18 -13.02 -2.23
CA VAL A 310 -1.24 -13.39 -2.30
C VAL A 310 -1.38 -14.83 -1.81
N THR A 311 -2.28 -15.07 -0.86
CA THR A 311 -2.52 -16.40 -0.28
C THR A 311 -2.99 -17.37 -1.36
N SER A 312 -2.25 -18.46 -1.57
CA SER A 312 -2.49 -19.40 -2.67
C SER A 312 -2.67 -20.84 -2.20
N TRP A 313 -1.64 -21.48 -1.65
CA TRP A 313 -1.72 -22.90 -1.25
C TRP A 313 -0.81 -23.27 -0.07
N GLY A 314 -1.00 -24.48 0.46
CA GLY A 314 -0.15 -25.07 1.49
C GLY A 314 -0.39 -26.57 1.62
N LEU A 315 0.57 -27.33 2.16
CA LEU A 315 0.42 -28.79 2.37
C LEU A 315 -0.38 -29.15 3.64
N GLY A 316 -1.14 -28.19 4.17
CA GLY A 316 -1.98 -28.33 5.35
C GLY A 316 -1.71 -27.26 6.38
N CYS A 317 -2.75 -26.95 7.15
CA CYS A 317 -2.80 -25.82 8.06
C CYS A 317 -2.02 -26.02 9.35
N ALA A 318 -1.18 -25.04 9.70
CA ALA A 318 -0.48 -24.90 10.98
C ALA A 318 0.38 -26.10 11.36
N ARG A 319 0.80 -26.88 10.36
CA ARG A 319 1.60 -28.09 10.58
C ARG A 319 3.08 -27.71 10.77
N PRO A 320 3.76 -28.30 11.76
CA PRO A 320 5.21 -28.18 11.87
C PRO A 320 5.88 -28.52 10.54
N ASN A 321 6.91 -27.75 10.18
CA ASN A 321 7.68 -27.91 8.94
C ASN A 321 6.89 -27.76 7.63
N LYS A 322 5.66 -27.23 7.64
CA LYS A 322 4.86 -26.97 6.43
C LYS A 322 4.41 -25.50 6.41
N PRO A 323 5.28 -24.58 5.94
CA PRO A 323 4.89 -23.19 5.81
C PRO A 323 3.88 -22.99 4.67
N GLY A 324 3.12 -21.90 4.78
CA GLY A 324 2.23 -21.43 3.72
C GLY A 324 3.00 -20.92 2.51
N VAL A 325 2.44 -21.15 1.33
CA VAL A 325 2.98 -20.70 0.05
C VAL A 325 2.07 -19.62 -0.54
N TYR A 326 2.70 -18.54 -0.96
CA TYR A 326 2.05 -17.35 -1.48
C TYR A 326 2.60 -17.05 -2.87
N VAL A 327 1.75 -16.50 -3.75
CA VAL A 327 2.26 -15.94 -5.00
C VAL A 327 3.11 -14.72 -4.68
N ARG A 328 4.33 -14.66 -5.23
CA ARG A 328 5.25 -13.52 -5.05
C ARG A 328 4.80 -12.35 -5.92
N VAL A 329 4.15 -11.37 -5.31
CA VAL A 329 3.55 -10.23 -6.03
C VAL A 329 4.57 -9.47 -6.85
N SER A 330 5.78 -9.27 -6.32
CA SER A 330 6.87 -8.54 -7.01
C SER A 330 7.23 -9.11 -8.38
N THR A 331 7.07 -10.42 -8.60
CA THR A 331 7.28 -11.05 -9.91
C THR A 331 6.25 -10.58 -10.94
N TYR A 332 5.04 -10.26 -10.50
CA TYR A 332 3.90 -9.94 -11.36
C TYR A 332 3.60 -8.44 -11.43
N VAL A 333 4.34 -7.58 -10.71
CA VAL A 333 4.17 -6.11 -10.75
C VAL A 333 4.21 -5.56 -12.19
N PRO A 334 5.13 -5.96 -13.09
CA PRO A 334 5.10 -5.49 -14.47
C PRO A 334 3.81 -5.84 -15.22
N TRP A 335 3.24 -7.03 -14.98
CA TRP A 335 1.96 -7.43 -15.55
C TRP A 335 0.79 -6.64 -14.94
N ILE A 336 0.83 -6.41 -13.63
CA ILE A 336 -0.18 -5.62 -12.90
C ILE A 336 -0.23 -4.20 -13.47
N GLU A 337 0.91 -3.51 -13.50
CA GLU A 337 1.01 -2.12 -13.97
C GLU A 337 0.61 -1.98 -15.43
N GLU A 338 1.06 -2.90 -16.31
CA GLU A 338 0.70 -2.87 -17.72
C GLU A 338 -0.81 -3.11 -17.93
N THR A 339 -1.41 -4.03 -17.16
CA THR A 339 -2.85 -4.30 -17.23
C THR A 339 -3.65 -3.08 -16.74
N MET A 340 -3.26 -2.47 -15.62
CA MET A 340 -3.90 -1.28 -15.07
C MET A 340 -3.79 -0.07 -16.00
N ARG A 341 -2.66 0.09 -16.69
CA ARG A 341 -2.43 1.19 -17.65
C ARG A 341 -3.25 1.00 -18.93
N ARG A 342 -3.44 -0.24 -19.37
CA ARG A 342 -4.11 -0.55 -20.63
C ARG A 342 -5.63 -0.47 -20.56
N TYR A 343 -6.23 -0.66 -19.38
CA TYR A 343 -7.67 -0.90 -19.24
C TYR A 343 -8.40 0.05 -18.32
#